data_AF-A0A354FF60-F1
#
_entry.id   AF-A0A354FF60-F1
#
_cell.length_a   1.000
_cell.length_b   1.000
_cell.length_c   1.000
_cell.angle_alpha   90.00
_cell.angle_beta   90.00
_cell.angle_gamma   90.00
#
_symmetry.space_group_name_H-M   'P 1'
#
loop_
_entity.id
_entity.type
_entity.pdbx_description
1 polymer ?
#
loop_
_entity_poly.entity_id
_entity_poly.type
_entity_poly.pdbx_seq_one_letter_code
_entity_poly.pdbx_strand_id
1 'polypeptide(L)'
;MTGFIEERRESLCNNCQDRLEQNPLRVLDCKEPGCQAQLEGAPDIHAYLCAECSEHFQLVQDYLELTDIEFEINKQLVRGLDYYTQTVFEIIPNGPDQGSLAGGGRYSNLVEVCGGPSTPGVGVAIGLERVLMALQEQGVQLPLKQRK
;
A
#
# COMPACT_ATOMS: atom_id res chain seq x y z
N MET A 1 -15.86 -6.35 7.26
CA MET A 1 -15.36 -5.28 6.37
C MET A 1 -16.32 -5.02 5.21
N THR A 2 -16.48 -5.94 4.25
CA THR A 2 -17.27 -5.69 3.02
C THR A 2 -18.70 -5.22 3.28
N GLY A 3 -19.42 -5.84 4.23
CA GLY A 3 -20.78 -5.40 4.58
C GLY A 3 -20.87 -3.95 5.08
N PHE A 4 -19.86 -3.47 5.81
CA PHE A 4 -19.79 -2.07 6.27
C PHE A 4 -19.69 -1.09 5.09
N ILE A 5 -18.92 -1.45 4.06
CA ILE A 5 -18.72 -0.61 2.88
C ILE A 5 -19.97 -0.65 1.99
N GLU A 6 -20.60 -1.81 1.83
CA GLU A 6 -21.82 -1.97 1.01
C GLU A 6 -23.02 -1.19 1.55
N GLU A 7 -23.21 -1.12 2.87
CA GLU A 7 -24.26 -0.29 3.50
C GLU A 7 -24.14 1.19 3.13
N ARG A 8 -22.96 1.64 2.71
CA ARG A 8 -22.64 3.03 2.39
C ARG A 8 -22.50 3.26 0.88
N ARG A 9 -22.78 2.26 0.04
CA ARG A 9 -22.59 2.27 -1.42
C ARG A 9 -23.11 3.54 -2.09
N GLU A 10 -24.33 3.96 -1.76
CA GLU A 10 -24.97 5.13 -2.37
C GLU A 10 -24.29 6.46 -2.03
N SER A 11 -23.53 6.50 -0.92
CA SER A 11 -22.78 7.68 -0.46
C SER A 11 -21.33 7.70 -0.95
N LEU A 12 -20.89 6.65 -1.65
CA LEU A 12 -19.56 6.58 -2.25
C LEU A 12 -19.56 7.21 -3.65
N CYS A 13 -18.40 7.72 -4.08
CA CYS A 13 -18.22 8.20 -5.44
C CYS A 13 -18.38 7.07 -6.48
N ASN A 14 -18.72 7.43 -7.72
CA ASN A 14 -18.98 6.45 -8.79
C ASN A 14 -17.85 5.40 -8.95
N ASN A 15 -16.59 5.84 -8.87
CA ASN A 15 -15.44 4.94 -8.96
C ASN A 15 -15.42 3.91 -7.81
N CYS A 16 -15.80 4.32 -6.60
CA CYS A 16 -15.88 3.41 -5.47
C CYS A 16 -17.07 2.45 -5.55
N GLN A 17 -18.18 2.89 -6.15
CA GLN A 17 -19.31 1.99 -6.45
C GLN A 17 -18.89 0.90 -7.44
N ASP A 18 -18.09 1.24 -8.47
CA ASP A 18 -17.53 0.25 -9.40
C ASP A 18 -16.52 -0.68 -8.70
N ARG A 19 -15.65 -0.12 -7.84
CA ARG A 19 -14.66 -0.90 -7.08
C ARG A 19 -15.30 -1.92 -6.16
N LEU A 20 -16.48 -1.64 -5.59
CA LEU A 20 -17.20 -2.59 -4.75
C LEU A 20 -17.49 -3.91 -5.47
N GLU A 21 -17.72 -3.89 -6.78
CA GLU A 21 -18.02 -5.11 -7.53
C GLU A 21 -16.77 -5.95 -7.86
N GLN A 22 -15.61 -5.30 -7.97
CA GLN A 22 -14.36 -5.98 -8.36
C GLN A 22 -13.45 -6.27 -7.17
N ASN A 23 -13.16 -5.26 -6.36
CA ASN A 23 -12.34 -5.35 -5.17
C ASN A 23 -12.81 -4.32 -4.11
N PRO A 24 -13.72 -4.71 -3.20
CA PRO A 24 -14.27 -3.83 -2.18
C PRO A 24 -13.22 -3.15 -1.30
N LEU A 25 -12.07 -3.79 -1.05
CA LEU A 25 -11.03 -3.22 -0.21
C LEU A 25 -10.38 -1.99 -0.85
N ARG A 26 -10.41 -1.88 -2.19
CA ARG A 26 -9.87 -0.72 -2.92
C ARG A 26 -10.65 0.58 -2.65
N VAL A 27 -11.81 0.50 -2.01
CA VAL A 27 -12.54 1.68 -1.52
C VAL A 27 -11.77 2.35 -0.38
N LEU A 28 -11.02 1.60 0.44
CA LEU A 28 -10.25 2.13 1.58
C LEU A 28 -9.16 3.12 1.16
N ASP A 29 -8.65 2.99 -0.06
CA ASP A 29 -7.63 3.87 -0.67
C ASP A 29 -8.24 5.08 -1.42
N CYS A 30 -9.56 5.32 -1.33
CA CYS A 30 -10.18 6.45 -2.02
C CYS A 30 -9.79 7.78 -1.39
N LYS A 31 -9.29 8.74 -2.17
CA LYS A 31 -8.89 10.08 -1.68
C LYS A 31 -10.00 11.12 -1.66
N GLU A 32 -11.20 10.76 -2.13
CA GLU A 32 -12.35 11.69 -2.15
C GLU A 32 -12.82 11.98 -0.73
N PRO A 33 -12.94 13.24 -0.30
CA PRO A 33 -13.34 13.59 1.08
C PRO A 33 -14.68 12.98 1.49
N GLY A 34 -15.64 12.93 0.55
CA GLY A 34 -16.94 12.31 0.78
C GLY A 34 -16.83 10.81 1.08
N CYS A 35 -15.97 10.09 0.35
CA CYS A 35 -15.72 8.66 0.60
C CYS A 35 -14.98 8.44 1.92
N GLN A 36 -13.95 9.24 2.21
CA GLN A 36 -13.19 9.13 3.46
C GLN A 36 -14.09 9.31 4.69
N ALA A 37 -15.01 10.28 4.65
CA ALA A 37 -15.99 10.47 5.72
C ALA A 37 -16.91 9.24 5.91
N GLN A 38 -17.27 8.53 4.85
CA GLN A 38 -18.06 7.29 4.96
C GLN A 38 -17.25 6.12 5.55
N LEU A 39 -15.93 6.15 5.38
CA LEU A 39 -15.02 5.11 5.87
C LEU A 39 -14.58 5.35 7.32
N GLU A 40 -14.94 6.49 7.92
CA GLU A 40 -14.72 6.70 9.35
C GLU A 40 -15.40 5.60 10.17
N GLY A 41 -14.64 4.98 11.07
CA GLY A 41 -15.11 3.85 11.88
C GLY A 41 -15.15 2.51 11.14
N ALA A 42 -14.58 2.41 9.94
CA ALA A 42 -14.38 1.11 9.29
C ALA A 42 -13.63 0.15 10.23
N PRO A 43 -14.03 -1.14 10.28
CA PRO A 43 -13.33 -2.15 11.07
C PRO A 43 -11.84 -2.21 10.72
N ASP A 44 -10.99 -2.59 11.66
CA ASP A 44 -9.58 -2.80 11.36
C ASP A 44 -9.40 -4.00 10.41
N ILE A 45 -8.73 -3.81 9.28
CA ILE A 45 -8.45 -4.91 8.34
C ILE A 45 -7.58 -6.00 8.99
N HIS A 46 -6.72 -5.63 9.94
CA HIS A 46 -5.85 -6.58 10.63
C HIS A 46 -6.63 -7.57 11.51
N ALA A 47 -7.84 -7.20 11.94
CA ALA A 47 -8.73 -8.09 12.70
C ALA A 47 -9.31 -9.25 11.85
N TYR A 48 -9.11 -9.20 10.53
CA TYR A 48 -9.58 -10.22 9.59
C TYR A 48 -8.44 -11.08 9.01
N LEU A 49 -7.19 -10.89 9.49
CA LEU A 49 -6.08 -11.76 9.11
C LEU A 49 -6.30 -13.18 9.64
N CYS A 50 -6.09 -14.18 8.80
CA CYS A 50 -5.99 -15.56 9.29
C CYS A 50 -4.71 -15.74 10.13
N ALA A 51 -4.61 -16.85 10.85
CA ALA A 51 -3.47 -17.14 11.73
C ALA A 51 -2.12 -17.03 11.00
N GLU A 52 -2.00 -17.63 9.81
CA GLU A 52 -0.77 -17.60 9.01
C GLU A 52 -0.41 -16.17 8.55
N CYS A 53 -1.39 -15.37 8.16
CA CYS A 53 -1.16 -13.98 7.76
C CYS A 53 -0.78 -13.10 8.96
N SER A 54 -1.39 -13.35 10.12
CA SER A 54 -1.06 -12.65 11.36
C SER A 54 0.37 -12.95 11.81
N GLU A 55 0.78 -14.22 11.76
CA GLU A 55 2.15 -14.64 12.08
C GLU A 55 3.16 -14.03 11.12
N HIS A 56 2.90 -14.09 9.81
CA HIS A 56 3.75 -13.45 8.79
C HIS A 56 3.86 -11.93 9.03
N PHE A 57 2.76 -11.26 9.36
CA PHE A 57 2.75 -9.82 9.62
C PHE A 57 3.53 -9.45 10.89
N GLN A 58 3.45 -10.26 11.94
CA GLN A 58 4.26 -10.06 13.15
C GLN A 58 5.74 -10.25 12.86
N LEU A 59 6.12 -11.32 12.16
CA LEU A 59 7.53 -11.58 11.80
C LEU A 59 8.15 -10.42 11.00
N VAL A 60 7.39 -9.80 10.08
CA VAL A 60 7.89 -8.64 9.34
C VAL A 60 8.14 -7.46 10.27
N GLN A 61 7.24 -7.17 11.20
CA GLN A 61 7.43 -6.09 12.19
C GLN A 61 8.66 -6.37 13.07
N ASP A 62 8.80 -7.60 13.58
CA ASP A 62 9.94 -8.00 14.40
C ASP A 62 11.28 -7.81 13.67
N TYR A 63 11.33 -8.12 12.36
CA TYR A 63 12.54 -7.89 11.56
C TYR A 63 12.83 -6.41 11.28
N LEU A 64 11.79 -5.58 11.12
CA LEU A 64 11.96 -4.13 10.97
C LEU A 64 12.50 -3.51 12.26
N GLU A 65 11.95 -3.92 13.41
CA GLU A 65 12.44 -3.52 14.73
C GLU A 65 13.88 -3.97 14.96
N LEU A 66 14.22 -5.21 14.62
CA LEU A 66 15.59 -5.75 14.76
C LEU A 66 16.62 -5.00 13.90
N THR A 67 16.17 -4.34 12.83
CA THR A 67 17.02 -3.58 11.90
C THR A 67 16.96 -2.07 12.11
N ASP A 68 16.33 -1.61 13.18
CA ASP A 68 16.13 -0.19 13.52
C ASP A 68 15.46 0.61 12.37
N ILE A 69 14.58 -0.03 11.61
CA ILE A 69 13.78 0.65 10.57
C ILE A 69 12.48 1.13 11.20
N GLU A 70 12.32 2.45 11.32
CA GLU A 70 11.07 3.06 11.76
C GLU A 70 9.93 2.81 10.74
N PHE A 71 8.77 2.40 11.22
CA PHE A 71 7.58 2.18 10.41
C PHE A 71 6.30 2.55 11.15
N GLU A 72 5.22 2.80 10.39
CA GLU A 72 3.88 3.02 10.92
C GLU A 72 2.89 2.06 10.24
N ILE A 73 1.97 1.49 11.02
CA ILE A 73 0.92 0.63 10.48
C ILE A 73 -0.23 1.48 9.92
N ASN A 74 -0.30 1.57 8.60
CA ASN A 74 -1.40 2.21 7.90
C ASN A 74 -2.51 1.19 7.57
N LYS A 75 -3.64 1.28 8.29
CA LYS A 75 -4.82 0.41 8.15
C LYS A 75 -5.59 0.62 6.85
N GLN A 76 -5.36 1.73 6.15
CA GLN A 76 -6.01 2.10 4.90
C GLN A 76 -5.14 1.76 3.68
N LEU A 77 -3.91 1.26 3.88
CA LEU A 77 -3.02 0.94 2.78
C LEU A 77 -3.51 -0.27 2.01
N VAL A 78 -4.14 -0.01 0.86
CA VAL A 78 -4.57 -1.03 -0.10
C VAL A 78 -3.89 -0.77 -1.43
N ARG A 79 -3.29 -1.82 -2.01
CA ARG A 79 -2.64 -1.70 -3.32
C ARG A 79 -3.65 -1.80 -4.45
N GLY A 80 -3.43 -1.01 -5.49
CA GLY A 80 -4.31 -0.98 -6.67
C GLY A 80 -4.18 -2.19 -7.61
N LEU A 81 -3.39 -3.20 -7.25
CA LEU A 81 -3.15 -4.42 -8.03
C LEU A 81 -3.52 -5.64 -7.18
N ASP A 82 -4.43 -6.46 -7.68
CA ASP A 82 -5.06 -7.52 -6.88
C ASP A 82 -4.18 -8.75 -6.65
N TYR A 83 -2.99 -8.79 -7.26
CA TYR A 83 -2.04 -9.89 -7.10
C TYR A 83 -1.29 -9.87 -5.76
N TYR A 84 -1.40 -8.79 -4.98
CA TYR A 84 -0.71 -8.69 -3.69
C TYR A 84 -1.28 -9.67 -2.67
N THR A 85 -0.40 -10.29 -1.92
CA THR A 85 -0.69 -11.26 -0.87
C THR A 85 0.10 -10.88 0.37
N GLN A 86 -0.48 -10.96 1.57
CA GLN A 86 0.21 -10.65 2.83
C GLN A 86 0.79 -9.22 2.84
N THR A 87 2.11 -9.06 2.99
CA THR A 87 2.75 -7.76 3.21
C THR A 87 2.60 -6.80 2.04
N VAL A 88 2.19 -5.58 2.34
CA VAL A 88 2.28 -4.40 1.48
C VAL A 88 2.89 -3.26 2.28
N PHE A 89 3.70 -2.41 1.64
CA PHE A 89 4.35 -1.28 2.32
C PHE A 89 4.58 -0.11 1.37
N GLU A 90 4.63 1.10 1.91
CA GLU A 90 5.02 2.33 1.22
C GLU A 90 6.20 3.00 1.93
N ILE A 91 7.07 3.63 1.14
CA ILE A 91 8.07 4.57 1.62
C ILE A 91 7.61 5.96 1.20
N ILE A 92 7.44 6.84 2.19
CA ILE A 92 6.91 8.19 2.04
C ILE A 92 8.02 9.16 2.48
N PRO A 93 8.26 10.28 1.78
CA PRO A 93 9.26 11.24 2.20
C PRO A 93 8.80 11.99 3.44
N ASN A 94 9.74 12.38 4.30
CA ASN A 94 9.46 13.32 5.39
C ASN A 94 9.22 14.72 4.80
N GLY A 95 7.99 15.22 4.86
CA GLY A 95 7.64 16.55 4.34
C GLY A 95 6.17 16.68 3.91
N PRO A 96 5.76 17.84 3.38
CA PRO A 96 4.43 18.03 2.83
C PRO A 96 4.14 17.02 1.71
N ASP A 97 2.85 16.70 1.54
CA ASP A 97 2.32 15.55 0.80
C ASP A 97 2.83 15.41 -0.65
N GLN A 98 3.97 14.75 -0.83
CA GLN A 98 4.58 14.43 -2.12
C GLN A 98 4.19 13.03 -2.63
N GLY A 99 3.31 12.34 -1.90
CA GLY A 99 2.99 10.94 -2.15
C GLY A 99 4.18 10.00 -1.92
N SER A 100 3.97 8.72 -2.26
CA SER A 100 4.95 7.66 -2.01
C SER A 100 6.14 7.70 -2.98
N LEU A 101 7.37 7.61 -2.44
CA LEU A 101 8.62 7.44 -3.20
C LEU A 101 8.74 6.03 -3.78
N ALA A 102 8.37 5.05 -2.98
CA ALA A 102 8.50 3.64 -3.31
C ALA A 102 7.34 2.85 -2.74
N GLY A 103 6.89 1.85 -3.50
CA GLY A 103 5.82 0.98 -3.08
C GLY A 103 6.12 -0.46 -3.43
N GLY A 104 5.79 -1.36 -2.50
CA GLY A 104 6.05 -2.77 -2.68
C GLY A 104 5.14 -3.65 -1.85
N GLY A 105 5.47 -4.94 -1.91
CA GLY A 105 4.75 -5.98 -1.20
C GLY A 105 5.04 -7.36 -1.77
N ARG A 106 4.43 -8.36 -1.16
CA ARG A 106 4.52 -9.76 -1.55
C ARG A 106 3.40 -10.10 -2.54
N TYR A 107 3.69 -10.91 -3.55
CA TYR A 107 2.79 -11.21 -4.68
C TYR A 107 2.88 -12.68 -5.08
N SER A 108 2.56 -13.57 -4.15
CA SER A 108 2.94 -14.98 -4.29
C SER A 108 2.25 -15.73 -5.43
N ASN A 109 1.08 -15.25 -5.83
CA ASN A 109 0.26 -15.90 -6.83
C ASN A 109 0.54 -15.38 -8.25
N LEU A 110 1.35 -14.33 -8.40
CA LEU A 110 1.52 -13.63 -9.67
C LEU A 110 2.10 -14.53 -10.76
N VAL A 111 3.13 -15.33 -10.45
CA VAL A 111 3.76 -16.22 -11.43
C VAL A 111 2.78 -17.31 -11.91
N GLU A 112 1.95 -17.83 -11.01
CA GLU A 112 0.93 -18.83 -11.32
C GLU A 112 -0.18 -18.24 -12.21
N VAL A 113 -0.63 -17.02 -11.91
CA VAL A 113 -1.59 -16.28 -12.76
C VAL A 113 -1.03 -16.07 -14.18
N CYS A 114 0.28 -15.95 -14.34
CA CYS A 114 0.95 -15.87 -15.63
C CYS A 114 1.21 -17.23 -16.31
N GLY A 115 0.74 -18.35 -15.74
CA GLY A 115 0.92 -19.70 -16.29
C GLY A 115 2.24 -20.38 -15.93
N GLY A 116 3.01 -19.82 -14.99
CA GLY A 116 4.22 -20.43 -14.45
C GLY A 116 3.95 -21.31 -13.22
N PRO A 117 5.01 -21.91 -12.62
CA PRO A 117 4.88 -22.66 -11.38
C PRO A 117 4.58 -21.73 -10.19
N SER A 118 3.94 -22.25 -9.14
CA SER A 118 3.73 -21.53 -7.88
C SER A 118 5.08 -21.04 -7.32
N THR A 119 5.28 -19.73 -7.35
CA THR A 119 6.57 -19.09 -7.05
C THR A 119 6.32 -17.83 -6.22
N PRO A 120 6.51 -17.89 -4.90
CA PRO A 120 6.38 -16.72 -4.05
C PRO A 120 7.37 -15.61 -4.41
N GLY A 121 6.94 -14.36 -4.36
CA GLY A 121 7.77 -13.20 -4.67
C GLY A 121 7.45 -12.01 -3.78
N VAL A 122 8.45 -11.19 -3.52
CA VAL A 122 8.34 -9.89 -2.86
C VAL A 122 9.20 -8.90 -3.62
N GLY A 123 8.73 -7.66 -3.75
CA GLY A 123 9.44 -6.66 -4.53
C GLY A 123 8.98 -5.25 -4.20
N VAL A 124 9.70 -4.30 -4.79
CA VAL A 124 9.47 -2.87 -4.63
C VAL A 124 9.69 -2.19 -5.97
N ALA A 125 8.88 -1.17 -6.26
CA ALA A 125 9.09 -0.23 -7.34
C ALA A 125 9.35 1.15 -6.75
N ILE A 126 10.26 1.91 -7.37
CA ILE A 126 10.67 3.24 -6.93
C ILE A 126 10.42 4.22 -8.08
N GLY A 127 9.76 5.34 -7.80
CA GLY A 127 9.57 6.42 -8.76
C GLY A 127 10.78 7.35 -8.77
N LEU A 128 11.67 7.23 -9.76
CA LEU A 128 12.90 8.02 -9.83
C LEU A 128 12.62 9.52 -9.86
N GLU A 129 11.62 9.95 -10.62
CA GLU A 129 11.20 11.35 -10.70
C GLU A 129 10.78 11.88 -9.32
N ARG A 130 10.05 11.08 -8.53
CA ARG A 130 9.64 11.46 -7.17
C ARG A 130 10.82 11.56 -6.22
N VAL A 131 11.79 10.65 -6.34
CA VAL A 131 13.03 10.74 -5.56
C VAL A 131 13.79 12.02 -5.89
N LEU A 132 13.91 12.37 -7.17
CA LEU A 132 14.58 13.61 -7.58
C LEU A 132 13.85 14.85 -7.08
N MET A 133 12.52 14.87 -7.12
CA MET A 133 11.71 15.96 -6.56
C MET A 133 11.90 16.11 -5.05
N ALA A 134 11.82 15.00 -4.31
CA ALA A 134 12.04 15.01 -2.85
C ALA A 134 13.44 15.50 -2.48
N LEU A 135 14.48 15.07 -3.21
CA LEU A 135 15.85 15.56 -3.03
C LEU A 135 15.97 17.07 -3.29
N GLN A 136 15.33 17.56 -4.35
CA GLN A 136 15.33 18.98 -4.70
C GLN A 136 14.65 19.83 -3.61
N GLU A 137 13.51 19.39 -3.09
CA GLU A 137 12.78 20.08 -2.02
C GLU A 137 13.53 20.07 -0.69
N GLN A 138 14.23 18.98 -0.38
CA GLN A 138 15.10 18.89 0.79
C GLN A 138 16.43 19.65 0.61
N GLY A 139 16.66 20.28 -0.53
CA GLY A 139 17.91 21.00 -0.83
C GLY A 139 19.14 20.10 -0.90
N VAL A 140 18.97 18.80 -1.13
CA VAL A 140 20.06 17.83 -1.21
C VAL A 140 20.81 18.02 -2.53
N GLN A 141 22.08 18.37 -2.46
CA GLN A 141 22.94 18.45 -3.64
C GLN A 141 23.57 17.10 -3.96
N LEU A 142 23.25 16.56 -5.14
CA LEU A 142 23.85 15.32 -5.63
C LEU A 142 25.31 15.57 -6.06
N PRO A 143 26.26 14.70 -5.68
CA PRO A 143 27.67 14.82 -6.09
C PRO A 143 27.85 14.34 -7.55
N LEU A 144 27.23 15.06 -8.49
CA LEU A 144 27.30 14.74 -9.92
C LEU A 144 28.66 15.15 -10.47
N LYS A 145 29.50 14.16 -10.82
CA LYS A 145 30.68 14.42 -11.67
C LYS A 145 30.19 14.65 -13.09
N GLN A 146 30.51 15.80 -13.68
CA GLN A 146 30.31 16.00 -15.11
C GLN A 146 31.10 14.92 -15.86
N ARG A 147 30.40 14.10 -16.65
CA ARG A 147 31.05 13.21 -17.61
C ARG A 147 31.73 14.11 -18.65
N LYS A 148 33.05 13.98 -18.77
CA LYS A 148 33.82 14.59 -19.88
C LYS A 148 33.39 13.99 -21.21
#